data_AF-A0A1E3LQZ9-F1
#
_entry.id   AF-A0A1E3LQZ9-F1
#
_cell.length_a   1.000
_cell.length_b   1.000
_cell.length_c   1.000
_cell.angle_alpha   90.00
_cell.angle_beta   90.00
_cell.angle_gamma   90.00
#
_symmetry.space_group_name_H-M   'P 1'
#
loop_
_entity.id
_entity.type
_entity.pdbx_description
1 polymer ?
#
loop_
_entity_poly.entity_id
_entity_poly.type
_entity_poly.pdbx_seq_one_letter_code
_entity_poly.pdbx_strand_id
1 'polypeptide(L)' 'MRNLTIAILLALLLWFGSAIIRLERYRYAAMLGMCDRHSGELRRAKREQCLENTETRTNPLWHLAYGLRLI' A
#
# COMPACT_ATOMS: atom_id res chain seq x y z
N MET A 1 4.30 22.21 -24.60
CA MET A 1 5.35 21.47 -23.84
C MET A 1 5.16 21.60 -22.33
N ARG A 2 5.08 22.82 -21.77
CA ARG A 2 4.92 23.06 -20.32
C ARG A 2 3.71 22.37 -19.67
N ASN A 3 2.54 22.41 -20.32
CA ASN A 3 1.33 21.79 -19.76
C ASN A 3 1.38 20.26 -19.82
N LEU A 4 2.08 19.71 -20.81
CA LEU A 4 2.25 18.27 -20.97
C LEU A 4 3.19 17.72 -19.89
N THR A 5 4.30 18.43 -19.60
CA THR A 5 5.21 18.05 -18.51
C THR A 5 4.53 18.12 -17.15
N ILE A 6 3.69 19.15 -16.92
CA ILE A 6 2.90 19.26 -15.67
C ILE A 6 1.92 18.08 -15.54
N ALA A 7 1.21 17.72 -16.62
CA ALA A 7 0.28 16.59 -16.60
C ALA A 7 0.98 15.27 -16.29
N ILE A 8 2.16 15.02 -16.89
CA ILE A 8 2.96 13.81 -16.64
C ILE A 8 3.43 13.76 -15.17
N LEU A 9 3.91 14.88 -14.63
CA LEU A 9 4.33 14.96 -13.24
C LEU A 9 3.17 14.69 -12.27
N LEU A 10 1.98 15.24 -12.53
CA LEU A 10 0.79 14.95 -11.74
C LEU A 10 0.41 13.47 -11.80
N ALA A 11 0.43 12.85 -12.98
CA ALA A 11 0.16 11.42 -13.12
C ALA A 11 1.18 10.57 -12.33
N LEU A 12 2.47 10.92 -12.37
CA LEU A 12 3.51 10.26 -11.59
C LEU A 12 3.29 10.41 -10.08
N LEU A 13 2.92 11.60 -9.60
CA LEU A 13 2.62 11.83 -8.19
C LEU A 13 1.44 10.99 -7.70
N LEU A 14 0.36 10.91 -8.50
CA LEU A 14 -0.79 10.06 -8.18
C LEU A 14 -0.40 8.57 -8.19
N TRP A 15 0.45 8.15 -9.13
CA TRP A 15 0.96 6.78 -9.20
C TRP A 15 1.80 6.42 -7.98
N PHE A 16 2.75 7.28 -7.60
CA PHE A 16 3.59 7.09 -6.41
C PHE A 16 2.75 7.09 -5.13
N GLY A 17 1.77 8.00 -5.01
CA GLY A 17 0.86 8.01 -3.87
C GLY A 17 0.07 6.71 -3.74
N SER A 18 -0.46 6.20 -4.85
CA SER A 18 -1.16 4.91 -4.89
C SER A 18 -0.26 3.73 -4.48
N ALA A 19 1.00 3.74 -4.93
CA ALA A 19 1.98 2.72 -4.56
C ALA A 19 2.30 2.76 -3.04
N ILE A 20 2.46 3.95 -2.46
CA ILE A 20 2.69 4.13 -1.02
C ILE A 20 1.51 3.59 -0.21
N ILE A 21 0.27 3.92 -0.59
CA ILE A 21 -0.93 3.41 0.10
C ILE A 21 -0.95 1.89 0.09
N ARG A 22 -0.65 1.27 -1.06
CA ARG A 22 -0.63 -0.20 -1.20
C ARG A 22 0.43 -0.83 -0.28
N LEU A 23 1.63 -0.26 -0.26
CA LEU A 23 2.73 -0.75 0.59
C LEU A 23 2.40 -0.62 2.08
N GLU A 24 1.82 0.51 2.50
CA GLU A 24 1.43 0.74 3.88
C GLU A 24 0.29 -0.19 4.32
N ARG A 25 -0.71 -0.42 3.47
CA ARG A 25 -1.77 -1.42 3.73
C ARG A 25 -1.19 -2.82 3.94
N TYR A 26 -0.29 -3.24 3.06
CA TYR A 26 0.39 -4.53 3.17
C TYR A 26 1.15 -4.64 4.50
N ARG A 27 1.96 -3.62 4.83
CA ARG A 27 2.76 -3.59 6.06
C ARG A 27 1.88 -3.63 7.30
N TYR A 28 0.78 -2.87 7.30
CA TYR A 28 -0.15 -2.80 8.41
C TYR A 28 -0.92 -4.13 8.59
N ALA A 29 -1.37 -4.75 7.49
CA ALA A 29 -2.00 -6.07 7.52
C ALA A 29 -1.04 -7.16 8.05
N ALA A 30 0.24 -7.08 7.68
CA ALA A 30 1.28 -7.97 8.19
C ALA A 30 1.54 -7.73 9.69
N MET A 31 1.61 -6.48 10.14
CA MET A 31 1.81 -6.12 11.55
C MET A 31 0.67 -6.59 12.45
N LEU A 32 -0.57 -6.53 11.95
CA LEU A 32 -1.75 -7.00 12.67
C LEU A 32 -1.95 -8.52 12.62
N GLY A 33 -1.08 -9.25 11.93
CA GLY A 33 -1.20 -10.71 11.81
C GLY A 33 -2.45 -11.18 11.06
N MET A 34 -3.05 -10.32 10.22
CA MET A 34 -4.34 -10.60 9.56
C MET A 34 -4.31 -11.87 8.69
N CYS A 35 -3.13 -12.24 8.18
CA CYS A 35 -2.91 -13.39 7.29
C CYS A 35 -2.08 -14.51 7.94
N ASP A 36 -1.91 -14.53 9.26
CA ASP A 36 -1.05 -15.49 9.97
C ASP A 36 -1.54 -16.94 9.91
N ARG A 37 -2.82 -17.15 9.55
CA ARG A 37 -3.37 -18.48 9.21
C ARG A 37 -2.64 -19.16 8.03
N HIS A 38 -1.79 -18.41 7.31
CA HIS A 38 -0.99 -18.87 6.18
C HIS A 38 0.54 -18.80 6.45
N SER A 39 0.97 -18.67 7.69
CA SER A 39 2.37 -18.42 8.09
C SER A 39 3.38 -19.57 7.84
N GLY A 40 2.95 -20.76 7.42
CA GLY A 40 3.85 -21.87 7.10
C GLY A 40 4.62 -21.70 5.78
N GLU A 41 5.84 -22.25 5.66
CA GLU A 41 6.68 -22.15 4.45
C GLU A 41 5.98 -22.60 3.17
N LEU A 42 5.19 -23.68 3.25
CA LEU A 42 4.38 -24.21 2.14
C LEU A 42 3.22 -23.30 1.72
N ARG A 43 2.92 -22.24 2.48
CA ARG A 43 1.80 -21.33 2.27
C ARG A 43 2.21 -19.88 2.04
N ARG A 44 3.50 -19.58 1.87
CA ARG A 44 4.00 -18.22 1.61
C ARG A 44 3.24 -17.53 0.48
N ALA A 45 3.03 -18.18 -0.66
CA ALA A 45 2.28 -17.61 -1.78
C ALA A 45 0.84 -17.21 -1.41
N LYS A 46 0.15 -18.03 -0.60
CA LYS A 46 -1.21 -17.71 -0.11
C LYS A 46 -1.20 -16.58 0.92
N ARG A 47 -0.14 -16.48 1.72
CA ARG A 47 0.05 -15.37 2.65
C ARG A 47 0.26 -14.05 1.91
N GLU A 48 1.10 -14.03 0.88
CA GLU A 48 1.32 -12.85 0.04
C GLU A 48 0.03 -12.40 -0.65
N GLN A 49 -0.69 -13.33 -1.28
CA GLN A 49 -1.99 -13.03 -1.89
C GLN A 49 -3.00 -12.50 -0.88
N CYS A 50 -3.02 -13.03 0.34
CA CYS A 50 -3.88 -12.53 1.40
C CYS A 50 -3.50 -11.09 1.79
N LEU A 51 -2.21 -10.81 1.98
CA LEU A 51 -1.74 -9.47 2.39
C LEU A 51 -1.97 -8.41 1.32
N GLU A 52 -1.80 -8.76 0.03
CA GLU A 52 -2.06 -7.83 -1.08
C GLU A 52 -3.53 -7.46 -1.23
N ASN A 53 -4.43 -8.38 -0.92
CA ASN A 53 -5.88 -8.19 -1.09
C ASN A 53 -6.61 -7.79 0.20
N THR A 54 -5.92 -7.79 1.34
CA THR A 54 -6.55 -7.45 2.62
C THR A 54 -6.81 -5.95 2.73
N GLU A 55 -8.06 -5.59 3.00
CA GLU A 55 -8.45 -4.23 3.34
C GLU A 55 -8.23 -3.97 4.83
N THR A 56 -7.26 -3.13 5.15
CA THR A 56 -7.11 -2.56 6.48
C THR A 56 -8.12 -1.42 6.61
N ARG A 57 -8.91 -1.40 7.69
CA ARG A 57 -9.99 -0.40 7.94
C ARG A 57 -9.51 1.08 8.00
N THR A 58 -8.22 1.34 7.84
CA THR A 58 -7.61 2.66 7.84
C THR A 58 -7.86 3.40 6.53
N ASN A 59 -8.23 4.68 6.64
CA ASN A 59 -8.47 5.56 5.50
C ASN A 59 -7.21 5.62 4.60
N PRO A 60 -7.31 5.49 3.26
CA PRO A 60 -6.17 5.60 2.35
C PRO A 60 -5.36 6.91 2.51
N LEU A 61 -6.02 8.02 2.87
CA LEU A 61 -5.33 9.29 3.16
C LEU A 61 -4.47 9.21 4.41
N TRP A 62 -4.85 8.38 5.39
CA TRP A 62 -4.05 8.13 6.58
C TRP A 62 -2.77 7.38 6.24
N HIS A 63 -2.85 6.39 5.35
CA HIS A 63 -1.66 5.68 4.86
C HIS A 63 -0.70 6.62 4.13
N LEU A 64 -1.20 7.58 3.34
CA LEU A 64 -0.36 8.61 2.74
C LEU A 64 0.30 9.52 3.77
N ALA A 65 -0.48 10.04 4.72
CA ALA A 65 0.04 10.93 5.76
C ALA A 65 1.11 10.24 6.62
N TYR A 66 0.87 8.99 7.02
CA TYR A 66 1.82 8.17 7.77
C TYR A 66 3.05 7.79 6.95
N GLY A 67 2.88 7.36 5.69
CA GLY A 67 3.98 7.03 4.79
C GLY A 67 4.88 8.23 4.47
N LEU A 68 4.29 9.43 4.38
CA LEU A 68 5.01 10.70 4.20
C LEU A 68 5.54 11.29 5.51
N ARG A 69 5.32 10.63 6.66
CA ARG A 69 5.71 11.11 8.00
C ARG A 69 5.19 12.51 8.33
N LEU A 70 4.00 12.84 7.83
CA LEU A 70 3.29 14.08 8.19
C LEU A 70 2.59 13.95 9.54
N ILE A 71 2.39 12.72 10.00
CA ILE A 71 1.84 12.28 11.30
C ILE A 71 2.68 11.09 11.74
#